data_AF-A0A963WAZ4-F1
#
_entry.id   AF-A0A963WAZ4-F1
#
_cell.length_a   1.000
_cell.length_b   1.000
_cell.length_c   1.000
_cell.angle_alpha   90.00
_cell.angle_beta   90.00
_cell.angle_gamma   90.00
#
_symmetry.space_group_name_H-M   'P 1'
#
loop_
_entity.id
_entity.type
_entity.pdbx_description
1 polymer ?
#
loop_
_entity_poly.entity_id
_entity_poly.type
_entity_poly.pdbx_seq_one_letter_code
_entity_poly.pdbx_strand_id
1 'polypeptide(L)'
;MQLVIVESPAKAKTIEKYLGGDYKVLASYGHVRDLPAKDGSVRPDDDFAMDWEVYADARNKAQVKAIADAAKGADRLILATDPDRE
;
A
#
# COMPACT_ATOMS: atom_id res chain seq x y z
N MET A 1 5.93 4.46 -18.02
CA MET A 1 4.93 3.52 -17.44
C MET A 1 4.46 4.10 -16.10
N GLN A 2 3.15 4.22 -15.92
CA GLN A 2 2.56 4.72 -14.67
C GLN A 2 2.20 3.57 -13.72
N LEU A 3 2.39 3.75 -12.42
CA LEU A 3 2.05 2.76 -11.41
C LEU A 3 0.79 3.20 -10.65
N VAL A 4 -0.22 2.34 -10.60
CA VAL A 4 -1.44 2.54 -9.82
C VAL A 4 -1.51 1.51 -8.70
N ILE A 5 -1.74 1.97 -7.47
CA ILE A 5 -1.93 1.11 -6.31
C ILE A 5 -3.38 1.16 -5.86
N VAL A 6 -3.97 -0.01 -5.71
CA VAL A 6 -5.35 -0.21 -5.21
C VAL A 6 -5.32 -1.18 -4.03
N GLU A 7 -6.38 -1.26 -3.24
CA GLU A 7 -6.39 -2.16 -2.07
C GLU A 7 -6.55 -3.65 -2.44
N SER A 8 -7.38 -3.96 -3.45
CA SER A 8 -7.84 -5.33 -3.72
C SER A 8 -7.41 -5.87 -5.11
N PRO A 9 -7.09 -7.17 -5.20
CA PRO A 9 -6.66 -7.79 -6.47
C PRO A 9 -7.73 -7.75 -7.56
N ALA A 10 -9.00 -7.80 -7.15
CA ALA A 10 -10.12 -7.74 -8.08
C ALA A 10 -10.18 -6.36 -8.76
N LYS A 11 -10.06 -5.27 -7.98
CA LYS A 11 -9.99 -3.90 -8.51
C LYS A 11 -8.78 -3.73 -9.42
N ALA A 12 -7.62 -4.28 -9.04
CA ALA A 12 -6.39 -4.17 -9.84
C ALA A 12 -6.58 -4.70 -11.27
N LYS A 13 -7.10 -5.93 -11.40
CA LYS A 13 -7.36 -6.56 -12.71
C LYS A 13 -8.37 -5.76 -13.55
N THR A 14 -9.39 -5.20 -12.92
CA THR A 14 -10.43 -4.44 -13.62
C THR A 14 -9.89 -3.09 -14.11
N ILE A 15 -9.19 -2.37 -13.25
CA ILE A 15 -8.62 -1.04 -13.57
C ILE A 15 -7.51 -1.16 -14.62
N GLU A 16 -6.64 -2.18 -14.53
CA GLU A 16 -5.57 -2.40 -15.52
C GLU A 16 -6.15 -2.62 -16.93
N LYS A 17 -7.26 -3.35 -17.04
CA LYS A 17 -7.96 -3.54 -18.32
C LYS A 17 -8.52 -2.23 -18.89
N TYR A 18 -8.98 -1.32 -18.03
CA TYR A 18 -9.52 -0.03 -18.45
C TYR A 18 -8.44 0.98 -18.84
N LEU A 19 -7.32 0.99 -18.11
CA LEU A 19 -6.23 1.94 -18.31
C LEU A 19 -5.28 1.55 -19.44
N GLY A 20 -5.16 0.25 -19.73
CA GLY A 20 -4.34 -0.25 -20.83
C GLY A 20 -2.84 -0.30 -20.52
N GLY A 21 -2.04 -0.55 -21.57
CA GLY A 21 -0.63 -0.94 -21.44
C GLY A 21 0.33 0.13 -20.89
N ASP A 22 -0.10 1.38 -20.78
CA ASP A 22 0.70 2.45 -20.19
C ASP A 22 0.71 2.43 -18.66
N TYR A 23 -0.18 1.62 -18.07
CA TYR A 23 -0.39 1.53 -16.63
C TYR A 23 -0.09 0.11 -16.15
N LYS A 24 0.67 0.03 -15.06
CA LYS A 24 0.81 -1.16 -14.24
C LYS A 24 -0.02 -0.98 -12.99
N VAL A 25 -0.91 -1.93 -12.69
CA VAL A 25 -1.79 -1.83 -11.50
C VAL A 25 -1.45 -2.93 -10.51
N LEU A 26 -1.09 -2.54 -9.29
CA LEU A 26 -0.77 -3.47 -8.20
C LEU A 26 -1.78 -3.31 -7.06
N ALA A 27 -2.10 -4.42 -6.38
CA ALA A 27 -2.91 -4.41 -5.16
C ALA A 27 -2.03 -4.36 -3.91
N SER A 28 -2.40 -3.61 -2.87
CA SER A 28 -1.70 -3.65 -1.57
C SER A 28 -2.09 -4.87 -0.73
N TYR A 29 -3.27 -5.47 -1.00
CA TYR A 29 -3.95 -6.45 -0.13
C TYR A 29 -4.43 -5.85 1.20
N GLY A 30 -4.93 -4.61 1.15
CA GLY A 30 -5.40 -3.87 2.33
C GLY A 30 -4.27 -3.06 2.97
N HIS A 31 -4.33 -2.94 4.30
CA HIS A 31 -3.31 -2.23 5.09
C HIS A 31 -1.95 -2.90 4.93
N VAL A 32 -0.89 -2.08 4.86
CA VAL A 32 0.51 -2.55 4.75
C VAL A 32 1.27 -2.48 6.07
N ARG A 33 0.74 -1.72 7.04
CA ARG A 33 1.33 -1.49 8.36
C ARG A 33 0.23 -1.24 9.37
N ASP A 34 0.52 -1.53 10.62
CA ASP A 34 -0.38 -1.32 11.75
C ASP A 34 0.41 -0.88 12.99
N LEU A 35 -0.27 -0.52 14.05
CA LEU A 35 0.35 -0.34 15.36
C LEU A 35 0.89 -1.70 15.85
N PRO A 36 2.12 -1.75 16.37
CA PRO A 36 2.62 -2.95 17.03
C PRO A 36 1.68 -3.37 18.17
N ALA A 37 1.41 -4.68 18.28
CA ALA A 37 0.55 -5.25 19.32
C ALA A 37 1.25 -5.31 20.70
N LYS A 38 1.72 -4.16 21.19
CA LYS A 38 2.41 -4.00 22.47
C LYS A 38 2.04 -2.66 23.11
N ASP A 39 2.23 -2.58 24.42
CA ASP A 39 2.08 -1.34 25.16
C ASP A 39 3.12 -0.30 24.71
N GLY A 40 2.71 0.96 24.65
CA GLY A 40 3.57 2.09 24.26
C GLY A 40 3.66 2.37 22.76
N SER A 41 2.88 1.68 21.91
CA SER A 41 2.80 1.97 20.47
C SER A 41 2.22 3.35 20.14
N VAL A 42 1.56 3.99 21.12
CA VAL A 42 1.13 5.40 21.07
C VAL A 42 1.70 6.09 22.29
N ARG A 43 2.37 7.23 22.12
CA ARG A 43 2.99 8.03 23.19
C ARG A 43 2.22 9.34 23.41
N PRO A 44 1.29 9.43 24.38
CA PRO A 44 0.49 10.64 24.61
C PRO A 44 1.33 11.86 25.01
N ASP A 45 2.42 11.64 25.75
CA ASP A 45 3.33 12.71 26.20
C ASP A 45 4.21 13.27 25.06
N ASP A 46 4.18 12.64 23.88
CA ASP A 46 4.96 12.99 22.68
C ASP A 46 4.01 13.28 21.51
N ASP A 47 3.03 14.16 21.72
CA ASP A 47 2.00 14.55 20.73
C ASP A 47 1.30 13.35 20.06
N PHE A 48 0.99 12.32 20.84
CA PHE A 48 0.42 11.06 20.37
C PHE A 48 1.26 10.36 19.29
N ALA A 49 2.60 10.50 19.33
CA ALA A 49 3.48 9.84 18.39
C ALA A 49 3.21 8.32 18.35
N MET A 50 3.02 7.79 17.14
CA MET A 50 2.66 6.40 16.90
C MET A 50 3.84 5.64 16.29
N ASP A 51 4.08 4.44 16.80
CA ASP A 51 4.96 3.47 16.13
C ASP A 51 4.16 2.69 15.10
N TRP A 52 4.75 2.48 13.92
CA TRP A 52 4.13 1.72 12.84
C TRP A 52 5.01 0.54 12.47
N GLU A 53 4.40 -0.64 12.34
CA GLU A 53 5.07 -1.87 11.94
C GLU A 53 4.43 -2.42 10.66
N VAL A 54 5.28 -2.69 9.66
CA VAL A 54 4.84 -3.41 8.45
C VAL A 54 4.52 -4.84 8.84
N TYR A 55 3.39 -5.37 8.36
CA TYR A 55 3.00 -6.74 8.67
C TYR A 55 4.13 -7.73 8.40
N ALA A 56 4.41 -8.57 9.40
CA ALA A 56 5.59 -9.43 9.38
C ALA A 56 5.48 -10.61 8.41
N ASP A 57 4.28 -10.91 7.92
CA ASP A 57 4.02 -12.06 7.05
C ASP A 57 4.70 -11.91 5.68
N ALA A 58 5.09 -13.06 5.13
CA ALA A 58 5.85 -13.11 3.90
C ALA A 58 5.10 -12.51 2.70
N ARG A 59 3.76 -12.61 2.69
CA ARG A 59 2.94 -12.11 1.59
C ARG A 59 2.93 -10.59 1.56
N ASN A 60 2.67 -9.94 2.70
CA ASN A 60 2.70 -8.49 2.79
C ASN A 60 4.11 -7.94 2.52
N LYS A 61 5.16 -8.54 3.09
CA LYS A 61 6.55 -8.14 2.79
C LYS A 61 6.89 -8.24 1.31
N ALA A 62 6.54 -9.36 0.67
CA ALA A 62 6.77 -9.54 -0.76
C ALA A 62 5.99 -8.51 -1.59
N GLN A 63 4.75 -8.20 -1.21
CA GLN A 63 3.93 -7.24 -1.93
C GLN A 63 4.45 -5.80 -1.77
N VAL A 64 4.76 -5.38 -0.56
CA VAL A 64 5.36 -4.06 -0.29
C VAL A 64 6.67 -3.92 -1.07
N LYS A 65 7.50 -4.98 -1.11
CA LYS A 65 8.71 -4.99 -1.92
C LYS A 65 8.41 -4.84 -3.42
N ALA A 66 7.44 -5.58 -3.95
CA ALA A 66 7.05 -5.49 -5.35
C ALA A 66 6.54 -4.09 -5.74
N ILE A 67 5.77 -3.45 -4.85
CA ILE A 67 5.30 -2.07 -5.02
C ILE A 67 6.48 -1.11 -5.01
N ALA A 68 7.38 -1.23 -4.03
CA ALA A 68 8.56 -0.37 -3.92
C ALA A 68 9.51 -0.50 -5.12
N ASP A 69 9.71 -1.73 -5.61
CA ASP A 69 10.54 -1.98 -6.80
C ASP A 69 9.89 -1.42 -8.07
N ALA A 70 8.58 -1.56 -8.23
CA ALA A 70 7.85 -0.99 -9.37
C ALA A 70 7.85 0.56 -9.33
N ALA A 71 7.70 1.15 -8.14
CA ALA A 71 7.66 2.59 -7.97
C ALA A 71 8.97 3.28 -8.37
N LYS A 72 10.13 2.63 -8.15
CA LYS A 72 11.45 3.15 -8.55
C LYS A 72 11.59 3.37 -10.07
N GLY A 73 10.86 2.60 -10.88
CA GLY A 73 10.89 2.69 -12.34
C GLY A 73 9.67 3.36 -12.95
N ALA A 74 8.74 3.87 -12.14
CA ALA A 74 7.51 4.48 -12.62
C ALA A 74 7.67 6.00 -12.77
N ASP A 75 7.10 6.56 -13.84
CA ASP A 75 7.11 8.02 -14.05
C ASP A 75 6.18 8.75 -13.07
N ARG A 76 5.12 8.06 -12.64
CA ARG A 76 4.12 8.54 -11.70
C ARG A 76 3.59 7.39 -10.86
N LEU A 77 3.42 7.66 -9.56
CA LEU A 77 2.68 6.82 -8.62
C LEU A 77 1.29 7.42 -8.40
N ILE A 78 0.26 6.61 -8.58
CA ILE A 78 -1.15 6.96 -8.35
C ILE A 78 -1.70 6.07 -7.24
N LEU A 79 -2.23 6.69 -6.19
CA LEU A 79 -2.91 6.00 -5.11
C LEU A 79 -4.42 6.05 -5.38
N ALA A 80 -5.02 4.89 -5.61
CA ALA A 80 -6.43 4.72 -5.96
C ALA A 80 -7.13 3.82 -4.92
N THR A 81 -6.96 4.19 -3.64
CA THR A 81 -7.75 3.62 -2.53
C THR A 81 -9.19 4.11 -2.60
N ASP A 82 -10.07 3.47 -1.83
CA ASP A 82 -11.44 3.92 -1.74
C ASP A 82 -11.55 5.35 -1.20
N PRO A 83 -12.56 6.12 -1.64
CA PRO A 83 -12.74 7.52 -1.26
C PRO A 83 -13.39 7.63 0.13
N ASP A 84 -12.93 6.84 1.09
CA ASP A 84 -13.34 6.91 2.49
C ASP A 84 -12.14 7.24 3.40
N ARG A 85 -12.30 7.01 4.71
CA ARG A 85 -11.32 7.43 5.72
C ARG A 85 -10.25 6.39 6.03
N GLU A 86 -10.44 5.13 5.61
CA GLU A 86 -9.47 4.06 5.85
C GLU A 86 -8.17 4.33 5.08
#